data_AF-A0A1F7Q3E4-F1
#
_entry.id   AF-A0A1F7Q3E4-F1
#
_cell.length_a   1.000
_cell.length_b   1.000
_cell.length_c   1.000
_cell.angle_alpha   90.00
_cell.angle_beta   90.00
_cell.angle_gamma   90.00
#
_symmetry.space_group_name_H-M   'P 1'
#
loop_
_entity.id
_entity.type
_entity.pdbx_description
1 polymer ?
#
loop_
_entity_poly.entity_id
_entity_poly.type
_entity_poly.pdbx_seq_one_letter_code
_entity_poly.pdbx_strand_id
1 'polypeptide(L)'
;MTLDEDLGVVASKLTEKRIYCGAHSGAHSSTEACTTDCGANDKFQKILENGVGYRGSIAENVRGLLAVADINFDDQVFNAVMDGWSKTLDNGAYFEGSTGDSRFTVIENSMKDAQEKSGSFERPVAVSKHLEGDHKESFIVLNYIEGKTFSQVQLAKKLAESFPDIDKKDLPQAFVVDVPRIVQLAKAMGAASTEDGRIRSDLEIEARTEKALYAGIAYQLATAATLTDGSLRNFVIK
;
A
#
# COMPACT_ATOMS: atom_id res chain seq x y z
N MET A 1 15.82 9.82 11.28
CA MET A 1 14.94 9.15 10.31
C MET A 1 13.74 8.62 11.04
N THR A 2 12.67 9.39 11.02
CA THR A 2 11.32 9.00 11.46
C THR A 2 10.52 8.43 10.28
N LEU A 3 9.35 7.86 10.55
CA LEU A 3 8.42 7.36 9.53
C LEU A 3 8.01 8.46 8.55
N ASP A 4 7.75 9.67 9.04
CA ASP A 4 7.38 10.82 8.22
C ASP A 4 8.52 11.22 7.29
N GLU A 5 9.77 11.27 7.79
CA GLU A 5 10.95 11.54 6.97
C GLU A 5 11.13 10.48 5.87
N ASP A 6 10.97 9.20 6.22
CA ASP A 6 11.04 8.08 5.27
C ASP A 6 9.97 8.16 4.18
N LEU A 7 8.72 8.48 4.55
CA LEU A 7 7.62 8.66 3.60
C LEU A 7 7.88 9.82 2.65
N GLY A 8 8.45 10.93 3.15
CA GLY A 8 8.86 12.06 2.31
C GLY A 8 9.93 11.67 1.29
N VAL A 9 10.92 10.88 1.70
CA VAL A 9 11.97 10.34 0.80
C VAL A 9 11.36 9.41 -0.25
N VAL A 10 10.48 8.49 0.15
CA VAL A 10 9.82 7.56 -0.77
C VAL A 10 8.94 8.31 -1.77
N ALA A 11 8.10 9.23 -1.30
CA ALA A 11 7.22 10.02 -2.16
C ALA A 11 8.03 10.86 -3.17
N SER A 12 9.12 11.50 -2.72
CA SER A 12 10.03 12.24 -3.59
C SER A 12 10.67 11.35 -4.66
N LYS A 13 11.19 10.17 -4.27
CA LYS A 13 11.83 9.23 -5.22
C LYS A 13 10.86 8.67 -6.27
N LEU A 14 9.63 8.37 -5.85
CA LEU A 14 8.60 7.88 -6.78
C LEU A 14 8.18 8.99 -7.76
N THR A 15 7.96 10.20 -7.26
CA THR A 15 7.58 11.34 -8.09
C THR A 15 8.67 11.76 -9.07
N GLU A 16 9.95 11.76 -8.68
CA GLU A 16 11.10 11.97 -9.58
C GLU A 16 11.12 10.99 -10.75
N LYS A 17 10.73 9.74 -10.49
CA LYS A 17 10.60 8.68 -11.50
C LYS A 17 9.29 8.76 -12.30
N ARG A 18 8.48 9.81 -12.10
CA ARG A 18 7.14 10.00 -12.69
C ARG A 18 6.18 8.85 -12.38
N ILE A 19 6.35 8.23 -11.22
CA ILE A 19 5.49 7.17 -10.73
C ILE A 19 4.43 7.83 -9.84
N TYR A 20 3.22 7.96 -10.37
CA TYR A 20 2.09 8.64 -9.70
C TYR A 20 1.81 8.05 -8.32
N CYS A 21 2.01 8.80 -7.24
CA CYS A 21 1.54 8.40 -5.91
C CYS A 21 0.14 8.97 -5.65
N GLY A 22 -0.52 8.49 -4.60
CA GLY A 22 -1.80 9.04 -4.19
C GLY A 22 -2.03 8.76 -2.71
N ALA A 23 -2.84 9.62 -2.10
CA ALA A 23 -3.32 9.47 -0.74
C ALA A 23 -4.82 9.72 -0.73
N HIS A 24 -5.48 9.32 0.34
CA HIS A 24 -6.85 9.74 0.55
C HIS A 24 -7.12 9.98 2.03
N SER A 25 -8.10 10.82 2.29
CA SER A 25 -8.79 10.90 3.57
C SER A 25 -10.19 10.30 3.44
N GLY A 26 -10.85 10.07 4.56
CA GLY A 26 -12.24 9.66 4.65
C GLY A 26 -13.09 10.69 5.40
N ALA A 27 -14.41 10.49 5.36
CA ALA A 27 -15.40 11.23 6.14
C ALA A 27 -15.99 10.36 7.26
N HIS A 28 -15.25 9.36 7.73
CA HIS A 28 -15.72 8.29 8.62
C HIS A 28 -15.75 8.74 10.09
N SER A 29 -16.18 9.97 10.38
CA SER A 29 -16.54 10.41 11.74
C SER A 29 -15.53 10.08 12.85
N SER A 30 -14.22 9.97 12.58
CA SER A 30 -13.27 9.84 13.68
C SER A 30 -13.24 11.19 14.41
N THR A 31 -13.81 11.22 15.62
CA THR A 31 -13.63 12.34 16.56
C THR A 31 -12.23 12.32 17.18
N GLU A 32 -11.39 11.37 16.79
CA GLU A 32 -10.00 11.28 17.20
C GLU A 32 -9.19 12.35 16.48
N ALA A 33 -8.42 13.12 17.25
CA ALA A 33 -7.49 14.07 16.67
C ALA A 33 -6.35 13.32 15.96
N CYS A 34 -5.86 13.90 14.85
CA CYS A 34 -4.67 13.42 14.13
C CYS A 34 -4.87 12.15 13.26
N THR A 35 -6.10 11.87 12.83
CA THR A 35 -6.47 10.75 11.94
C THR A 35 -7.04 11.22 10.60
N THR A 36 -6.78 10.43 9.56
CA THR A 36 -7.16 10.73 8.18
C THR A 36 -8.37 9.95 7.69
N ASP A 37 -8.89 9.02 8.49
CA ASP A 37 -9.86 8.00 8.08
C ASP A 37 -9.34 7.10 6.94
N CYS A 38 -8.02 7.01 6.79
CA CYS A 38 -7.36 6.04 5.93
C CYS A 38 -6.70 4.99 6.83
N GLY A 39 -7.36 3.85 7.03
CA GLY A 39 -6.89 2.83 7.98
C GLY A 39 -5.45 2.35 7.73
N ALA A 40 -5.01 2.28 6.46
CA ALA A 40 -3.65 1.91 6.11
C ALA A 40 -2.61 2.96 6.54
N ASN A 41 -2.99 4.24 6.51
CA ASN A 41 -2.20 5.33 7.02
C ASN A 41 -2.28 5.32 8.56
N ASP A 42 -3.46 5.53 9.12
CA ASP A 42 -3.68 5.70 10.56
C ASP A 42 -3.10 4.56 11.40
N LYS A 43 -3.17 3.30 10.92
CA LYS A 43 -2.74 2.09 11.65
C LYS A 43 -1.41 1.49 11.18
N PHE A 44 -0.55 2.22 10.47
CA PHE A 44 0.70 1.70 9.91
C PHE A 44 1.55 0.85 10.88
N GLN A 45 1.85 1.37 12.09
CA GLN A 45 2.62 0.61 13.08
C GLN A 45 1.90 -0.70 13.45
N LYS A 46 0.58 -0.64 13.67
CA LYS A 46 -0.23 -1.81 14.01
C LYS A 46 -0.25 -2.85 12.89
N ILE A 47 -0.21 -2.40 11.64
CA ILE A 47 -0.11 -3.27 10.46
C ILE A 47 1.21 -4.04 10.46
N LEU A 48 2.33 -3.37 10.77
CA LEU A 48 3.62 -4.04 10.92
C LEU A 48 3.63 -5.02 12.10
N GLU A 49 3.08 -4.63 13.24
CA GLU A 49 2.95 -5.49 14.42
C GLU A 49 2.18 -6.78 14.09
N ASN A 50 1.03 -6.66 13.42
CA ASN A 50 0.22 -7.80 13.01
C ASN A 50 0.93 -8.64 11.94
N GLY A 51 1.63 -8.00 11.00
CA GLY A 51 2.45 -8.68 10.01
C GLY A 51 3.51 -9.60 10.64
N VAL A 52 4.22 -9.10 11.66
CA VAL A 52 5.20 -9.88 12.43
C VAL A 52 4.51 -10.92 13.32
N GLY A 53 3.45 -10.53 14.03
CA GLY A 53 2.72 -11.40 14.96
C GLY A 53 2.06 -12.60 14.28
N TYR A 54 1.58 -12.43 13.05
CA TYR A 54 0.95 -13.47 12.22
C TYR A 54 1.85 -13.97 11.08
N ARG A 55 3.18 -13.90 11.27
CA ARG A 55 4.21 -14.26 10.26
C ARG A 55 3.90 -15.56 9.50
N GLY A 56 3.48 -16.62 10.20
CA GLY A 56 3.17 -17.91 9.58
C GLY A 56 2.01 -17.82 8.57
N SER A 57 0.87 -17.27 8.99
CA SER A 57 -0.30 -17.09 8.12
C SER A 57 -0.03 -16.12 6.98
N ILE A 58 0.75 -15.07 7.21
CA ILE A 58 1.17 -14.15 6.14
C ILE A 58 2.09 -14.88 5.14
N ALA A 59 3.05 -15.69 5.60
CA ALA A 59 3.95 -16.45 4.73
C ALA A 59 3.18 -17.39 3.79
N GLU A 60 2.20 -18.13 4.32
CA GLU A 60 1.36 -19.04 3.53
C GLU A 60 0.58 -18.29 2.44
N ASN A 61 0.01 -17.13 2.77
CA ASN A 61 -0.69 -16.30 1.81
C ASN A 61 0.26 -15.71 0.76
N VAL A 62 1.40 -15.14 1.17
CA VAL A 62 2.42 -14.61 0.23
C VAL A 62 2.89 -15.72 -0.72
N ARG A 63 3.17 -16.93 -0.22
CA ARG A 63 3.53 -18.09 -1.04
C ARG A 63 2.46 -18.41 -2.08
N GLY A 64 1.19 -18.47 -1.67
CA GLY A 64 0.07 -18.70 -2.58
C GLY A 64 -0.05 -17.62 -3.66
N LEU A 65 0.15 -16.35 -3.29
CA LEU A 65 0.06 -15.21 -4.21
C LEU A 65 1.24 -15.13 -5.19
N LEU A 66 2.45 -15.47 -4.75
CA LEU A 66 3.60 -15.52 -5.64
C LEU A 66 3.50 -16.70 -6.62
N ALA A 67 3.01 -17.86 -6.16
CA ALA A 67 2.78 -19.03 -7.02
C ALA A 67 1.79 -18.75 -8.16
N VAL A 68 0.78 -17.91 -7.93
CA VAL A 68 -0.17 -17.46 -8.97
C VAL A 68 0.51 -16.68 -10.10
N ALA A 69 1.63 -16.01 -9.81
CA ALA A 69 2.44 -15.27 -10.78
C ALA A 69 3.66 -16.05 -11.29
N ASP A 70 3.70 -17.37 -11.06
CA ASP A 70 4.83 -18.23 -11.40
C ASP A 70 6.16 -17.79 -10.73
N ILE A 71 6.07 -17.18 -9.54
CA ILE A 71 7.22 -16.78 -8.72
C ILE A 71 7.39 -17.77 -7.57
N ASN A 72 8.59 -18.34 -7.45
CA ASN A 72 8.92 -19.23 -6.34
C ASN A 72 9.03 -18.43 -5.03
N PHE A 73 8.47 -18.99 -3.97
CA PHE A 73 8.60 -18.41 -2.64
C PHE A 73 9.99 -18.71 -2.05
N ASP A 74 10.69 -17.67 -1.62
CA ASP A 74 11.98 -17.73 -0.95
C ASP A 74 11.77 -17.39 0.55
N ASP A 75 11.93 -18.40 1.40
CA ASP A 75 11.83 -18.27 2.84
C ASP A 75 12.86 -17.27 3.41
N GLN A 76 14.07 -17.21 2.85
CA GLN A 76 15.12 -16.30 3.33
C GLN A 76 14.75 -14.84 3.07
N VAL A 77 14.22 -14.53 1.89
CA VAL A 77 13.78 -13.17 1.54
C VAL A 77 12.60 -12.76 2.41
N PHE A 78 11.60 -13.63 2.55
CA PHE A 78 10.44 -13.36 3.42
C PHE A 78 10.87 -13.13 4.87
N ASN A 79 11.76 -13.98 5.39
CA ASN A 79 12.28 -13.83 6.74
C ASN A 79 13.04 -12.52 6.92
N ALA A 80 13.84 -12.11 5.93
CA ALA A 80 14.55 -10.83 5.96
C ALA A 80 13.62 -9.61 5.91
N VAL A 81 12.42 -9.72 5.34
CA VAL A 81 11.36 -8.69 5.41
C VAL A 81 10.83 -8.60 6.83
N MET A 82 10.39 -9.73 7.39
CA MET A 82 9.78 -9.81 8.72
C MET A 82 10.75 -9.35 9.82
N ASP A 83 12.00 -9.80 9.76
CA ASP A 83 13.04 -9.38 10.70
C ASP A 83 13.37 -7.88 10.54
N GLY A 84 13.22 -7.34 9.33
CA GLY A 84 13.30 -5.90 9.07
C GLY A 84 12.18 -5.14 9.78
N TRP A 85 10.94 -5.61 9.68
CA TRP A 85 9.81 -5.03 10.38
C TRP A 85 9.95 -5.12 11.89
N SER A 86 10.39 -6.26 12.43
CA SER A 86 10.67 -6.39 13.87
C SER A 86 11.69 -5.35 14.34
N LYS A 87 12.80 -5.18 13.61
CA LYS A 87 13.81 -4.15 13.94
C LYS A 87 13.26 -2.73 13.88
N THR A 88 12.40 -2.44 12.90
CA THR A 88 11.72 -1.14 12.81
C THR A 88 10.79 -0.93 14.01
N LEU A 89 10.02 -1.95 14.40
CA LEU A 89 9.12 -1.92 15.56
C LEU A 89 9.88 -1.73 16.89
N ASP A 90 11.07 -2.32 17.02
CA ASP A 90 11.93 -2.15 18.19
C ASP A 90 12.54 -0.73 18.31
N ASN A 91 12.48 0.07 17.23
CA ASN A 91 12.95 1.45 17.20
C ASN A 91 11.80 2.43 17.48
N GLY A 92 11.45 2.63 18.76
CA GLY A 92 10.37 3.55 19.15
C GLY A 92 10.52 4.98 18.59
N ALA A 93 11.76 5.47 18.46
CA ALA A 93 12.05 6.79 17.89
C ALA A 93 11.66 6.91 16.41
N TYR A 94 11.50 5.79 15.69
CA TYR A 94 11.05 5.79 14.30
C TYR A 94 9.60 6.28 14.17
N PHE A 95 8.74 5.95 15.14
CA PHE A 95 7.31 6.30 15.11
C PHE A 95 6.99 7.56 15.92
N GLU A 96 7.96 8.09 16.66
CA GLU A 96 7.76 9.26 17.53
C GLU A 96 7.25 10.47 16.74
N GLY A 97 6.12 11.03 17.19
CA GLY A 97 5.47 12.18 16.55
C GLY A 97 4.76 11.90 15.22
N SER A 98 4.83 10.68 14.69
CA SER A 98 4.14 10.29 13.45
C SER A 98 2.67 9.99 13.73
N THR A 99 1.77 10.64 12.99
CA THR A 99 0.31 10.49 13.08
C THR A 99 -0.29 10.28 11.69
N GLY A 100 -1.57 9.93 11.59
CA GLY A 100 -2.25 9.84 10.29
C GLY A 100 -2.11 11.16 9.52
N ASP A 101 -2.46 12.26 10.17
CA ASP A 101 -2.44 13.60 9.56
C ASP A 101 -1.04 14.04 9.13
N SER A 102 -0.02 13.78 9.96
CA SER A 102 1.35 14.19 9.63
C SER A 102 1.87 13.44 8.40
N ARG A 103 1.63 12.13 8.32
CA ARG A 103 2.00 11.30 7.16
C ARG A 103 1.27 11.71 5.88
N PHE A 104 -0.03 11.98 5.99
CA PHE A 104 -0.82 12.47 4.85
C PHE A 104 -0.30 13.83 4.37
N THR A 105 -0.02 14.75 5.29
CA THR A 105 0.56 16.06 4.98
C THR A 105 1.91 15.94 4.27
N VAL A 106 2.78 15.04 4.72
CA VAL A 106 4.08 14.77 4.07
C VAL A 106 3.89 14.26 2.63
N ILE A 107 2.96 13.34 2.42
CA ILE A 107 2.66 12.80 1.09
C ILE A 107 2.11 13.91 0.19
N GLU A 108 1.14 14.70 0.66
CA GLU A 108 0.56 15.80 -0.11
C GLU A 108 1.58 16.88 -0.47
N ASN A 109 2.46 17.27 0.47
CA ASN A 109 3.53 18.22 0.20
C ASN A 109 4.50 17.69 -0.86
N SER A 110 4.89 16.41 -0.77
CA SER A 110 5.76 15.78 -1.76
C SER A 110 5.11 15.74 -3.15
N MET A 111 3.80 15.49 -3.21
CA MET A 111 3.01 15.53 -4.45
C MET A 111 2.96 16.94 -5.04
N LYS A 112 2.74 17.96 -4.22
CA LYS A 112 2.70 19.36 -4.63
C LYS A 112 4.05 19.83 -5.17
N ASP A 113 5.14 19.54 -4.46
CA ASP A 113 6.50 19.88 -4.89
C ASP A 113 6.84 19.23 -6.24
N ALA A 114 6.45 17.96 -6.42
CA ALA A 114 6.62 17.27 -7.69
C ALA A 114 5.78 17.89 -8.82
N GLN A 115 4.55 18.30 -8.51
CA GLN A 115 3.65 18.95 -9.46
C GLN A 115 4.26 20.27 -9.94
N GLU A 116 4.76 21.09 -9.01
CA GLU A 116 5.43 22.36 -9.28
C GLU A 116 6.70 22.15 -10.12
N LYS A 117 7.56 21.19 -9.76
CA LYS A 117 8.78 20.85 -10.52
C LYS A 117 8.48 20.35 -11.93
N SER A 118 7.37 19.63 -12.13
CA SER A 118 7.00 19.08 -13.43
C SER A 118 6.52 20.14 -14.43
N GLY A 119 6.01 21.28 -13.94
CA GLY A 119 5.39 22.33 -14.75
C GLY A 119 4.12 21.90 -15.52
N SER A 120 3.61 20.68 -15.32
CA SER A 120 2.51 20.11 -16.09
C SER A 120 1.22 20.05 -15.29
N PHE A 121 0.51 21.19 -15.17
CA PHE A 121 -0.79 21.25 -14.47
C PHE A 121 -1.94 20.55 -15.21
N GLU A 122 -1.73 20.17 -16.47
CA GLU A 122 -2.74 19.45 -17.28
C GLU A 122 -2.88 17.96 -16.90
N ARG A 123 -1.87 17.38 -16.23
CA ARG A 123 -1.92 16.00 -15.73
C ARG A 123 -1.38 15.96 -14.30
N PRO A 124 -2.25 15.73 -13.30
CA PRO A 124 -1.80 15.71 -11.92
C PRO A 124 -0.78 14.58 -11.72
N VAL A 125 0.42 14.90 -11.19
CA VAL A 125 1.49 13.94 -10.90
C VAL A 125 1.12 12.96 -9.77
N ALA A 126 0.01 13.22 -9.09
CA ALA A 126 -0.53 12.40 -8.02
C ALA A 126 -1.98 12.80 -7.72
N VAL A 127 -2.73 11.94 -7.04
CA VAL A 127 -4.15 12.20 -6.70
C VAL A 127 -4.37 12.09 -5.20
N SER A 128 -4.88 13.16 -4.60
CA SER A 128 -5.48 13.14 -3.26
C SER A 128 -7.00 12.98 -3.41
N LYS A 129 -7.61 12.07 -2.65
CA LYS A 129 -9.06 11.84 -2.67
C LYS A 129 -9.65 12.04 -1.28
N HIS A 130 -10.90 12.47 -1.23
CA HIS A 130 -11.71 12.40 -0.02
C HIS A 130 -12.82 11.38 -0.27
N LEU A 131 -12.90 10.34 0.56
CA LEU A 131 -13.84 9.23 0.41
C LEU A 131 -15.00 9.35 1.40
N GLU A 132 -16.22 9.18 0.90
CA GLU A 132 -17.44 9.20 1.71
C GLU A 132 -18.02 7.78 1.90
N GLY A 133 -18.82 7.60 2.94
CA GLY A 133 -19.50 6.33 3.26
C GLY A 133 -18.69 5.42 4.18
N ASP A 134 -19.25 4.28 4.59
CA ASP A 134 -18.56 3.33 5.48
C ASP A 134 -17.80 2.25 4.70
N HIS A 135 -16.78 1.67 5.34
CA HIS A 135 -16.06 0.49 4.89
C HIS A 135 -16.92 -0.77 5.04
N LYS A 136 -17.19 -1.47 3.92
CA LYS A 136 -17.96 -2.73 3.86
C LYS A 136 -17.32 -3.76 2.93
N GLU A 137 -15.99 -3.79 2.91
CA GLU A 137 -15.24 -4.70 2.08
C GLU A 137 -15.51 -6.14 2.48
N SER A 138 -16.07 -6.91 1.56
CA SER A 138 -16.45 -8.32 1.78
C SER A 138 -15.43 -9.30 1.20
N PHE A 139 -14.47 -8.79 0.41
CA PHE A 139 -13.44 -9.58 -0.25
C PHE A 139 -12.29 -8.69 -0.75
N ILE A 140 -11.20 -9.34 -1.14
CA ILE A 140 -10.02 -8.72 -1.72
C ILE A 140 -9.89 -9.20 -3.16
N VAL A 141 -9.75 -8.28 -4.10
CA VAL A 141 -9.45 -8.55 -5.51
C VAL A 141 -7.97 -8.33 -5.75
N LEU A 142 -7.27 -9.37 -6.17
CA LEU A 142 -5.86 -9.37 -6.51
C LEU A 142 -5.73 -9.40 -8.03
N ASN A 143 -5.33 -8.27 -8.61
CA ASN A 143 -5.20 -8.13 -10.05
C ASN A 143 -3.75 -8.32 -10.48
N TYR A 144 -3.52 -9.30 -11.35
CA TYR A 144 -2.23 -9.60 -11.99
C TYR A 144 -2.16 -9.10 -13.44
N ILE A 145 -3.26 -8.56 -14.00
CA ILE A 145 -3.30 -8.08 -15.38
C ILE A 145 -2.65 -6.70 -15.48
N GLU A 146 -1.53 -6.64 -16.21
CA GLU A 146 -0.80 -5.39 -16.45
C GLU A 146 -1.64 -4.35 -17.19
N GLY A 147 -1.49 -3.08 -16.81
CA GLY A 147 -2.18 -1.94 -17.42
C GLY A 147 -3.68 -1.84 -17.10
N LYS A 148 -4.21 -2.72 -16.24
CA LYS A 148 -5.61 -2.69 -15.79
C LYS A 148 -5.69 -2.57 -14.27
N THR A 149 -6.88 -2.20 -13.79
CA THR A 149 -7.25 -2.21 -12.37
C THR A 149 -8.71 -2.63 -12.25
N PHE A 150 -9.11 -3.11 -11.07
CA PHE A 150 -10.51 -3.43 -10.79
C PHE A 150 -11.30 -2.16 -10.44
N SER A 151 -12.35 -1.87 -11.19
CA SER A 151 -13.18 -0.68 -10.96
C SER A 151 -14.26 -0.96 -9.90
N GLN A 152 -14.04 -0.44 -8.68
CA GLN A 152 -15.03 -0.48 -7.61
C GLN A 152 -16.34 0.25 -7.98
N VAL A 153 -16.25 1.34 -8.77
CA VAL A 153 -17.42 2.08 -9.26
C VAL A 153 -18.29 1.20 -10.19
N GLN A 154 -17.66 0.47 -11.10
CA GLN A 154 -18.38 -0.44 -12.00
C GLN A 154 -18.95 -1.64 -11.23
N LEU A 155 -18.25 -2.14 -10.22
CA LEU A 155 -18.79 -3.17 -9.32
C LEU A 155 -20.07 -2.66 -8.63
N ALA A 156 -20.00 -1.50 -7.97
CA ALA A 156 -21.14 -0.91 -7.27
C ALA A 156 -22.34 -0.71 -8.20
N LYS A 157 -22.11 -0.21 -9.42
CA LYS A 157 -23.16 -0.05 -10.44
C LYS A 157 -23.82 -1.39 -10.79
N LYS A 158 -23.02 -2.42 -11.11
CA LYS A 158 -23.54 -3.74 -11.48
C LYS A 158 -24.31 -4.42 -10.35
N LEU A 159 -23.84 -4.26 -9.12
CA LEU A 159 -24.53 -4.78 -7.94
C LEU A 159 -25.87 -4.09 -7.73
N ALA A 160 -25.93 -2.76 -7.85
CA ALA A 160 -27.19 -2.01 -7.74
C ALA A 160 -28.20 -2.40 -8.84
N GLU A 161 -27.74 -2.68 -10.06
CA GLU A 161 -28.58 -3.17 -11.16
C GLU A 161 -29.10 -4.60 -10.92
N SER A 162 -28.27 -5.46 -10.32
CA SER A 162 -28.61 -6.87 -10.07
C SER A 162 -29.47 -7.06 -8.81
N PHE A 163 -29.37 -6.13 -7.85
CA PHE A 163 -30.04 -6.19 -6.56
C PHE A 163 -30.74 -4.84 -6.26
N PRO A 164 -31.79 -4.48 -7.03
CA PRO A 164 -32.42 -3.16 -6.93
C PRO A 164 -33.13 -2.90 -5.59
N ASP A 165 -33.45 -3.97 -4.85
CA ASP A 165 -34.13 -3.90 -3.55
C ASP A 165 -33.16 -3.69 -2.36
N ILE A 166 -31.84 -3.77 -2.60
CA ILE A 166 -30.82 -3.52 -1.58
C ILE A 166 -30.36 -2.07 -1.67
N ASP A 167 -30.36 -1.35 -0.55
CA ASP A 167 -29.83 0.01 -0.48
C ASP A 167 -28.36 0.02 -0.91
N LYS A 168 -27.95 1.00 -1.73
CA LYS A 168 -26.59 1.12 -2.26
C LYS A 168 -25.54 1.11 -1.15
N LYS A 169 -25.87 1.70 0.00
CA LYS A 169 -24.96 1.72 1.15
C LYS A 169 -24.68 0.33 1.72
N ASP A 170 -25.55 -0.65 1.47
CA ASP A 170 -25.45 -2.02 2.00
C ASP A 170 -24.94 -3.02 0.96
N LEU A 171 -24.59 -2.55 -0.25
CA LEU A 171 -23.94 -3.37 -1.26
C LEU A 171 -22.48 -3.66 -0.88
N PRO A 172 -21.97 -4.87 -1.18
CA PRO A 172 -20.61 -5.24 -0.82
C PRO A 172 -19.56 -4.43 -1.59
N GLN A 173 -18.48 -4.08 -0.88
CA GLN A 173 -17.30 -3.42 -1.45
C GLN A 173 -16.13 -4.42 -1.55
N ALA A 174 -15.06 -4.00 -2.22
CA ALA A 174 -13.88 -4.82 -2.44
C ALA A 174 -12.60 -4.03 -2.18
N PHE A 175 -11.67 -4.61 -1.42
CA PHE A 175 -10.27 -4.16 -1.49
C PHE A 175 -9.68 -4.57 -2.84
N VAL A 176 -8.88 -3.70 -3.44
CA VAL A 176 -8.23 -3.97 -4.72
C VAL A 176 -6.74 -3.82 -4.56
N VAL A 177 -5.99 -4.87 -4.92
CA VAL A 177 -4.53 -4.88 -4.91
C VAL A 177 -4.04 -5.19 -6.31
N ASP A 178 -3.42 -4.19 -6.94
CA ASP A 178 -2.81 -4.33 -8.27
C ASP A 178 -1.35 -4.79 -8.13
N VAL A 179 -1.11 -6.09 -8.35
CA VAL A 179 0.23 -6.70 -8.19
C VAL A 179 1.26 -6.11 -9.17
N PRO A 180 0.95 -5.86 -10.46
CA PRO A 180 1.88 -5.20 -11.37
C PRO A 180 2.34 -3.83 -10.86
N ARG A 181 1.45 -3.13 -10.14
CA ARG A 181 1.78 -1.83 -9.52
C ARG A 181 2.76 -2.00 -8.37
N ILE A 182 2.60 -3.02 -7.52
CA ILE A 182 3.57 -3.34 -6.47
C ILE A 182 4.95 -3.64 -7.08
N VAL A 183 5.01 -4.43 -8.16
CA VAL A 183 6.26 -4.72 -8.87
C VAL A 183 6.90 -3.44 -9.41
N GLN A 184 6.13 -2.54 -10.01
CA GLN A 184 6.63 -1.24 -10.50
C GLN A 184 7.24 -0.42 -9.35
N LEU A 185 6.57 -0.35 -8.20
CA LEU A 185 7.06 0.36 -7.02
C LEU A 185 8.33 -0.31 -6.45
N ALA A 186 8.36 -1.64 -6.38
CA ALA A 186 9.51 -2.40 -5.90
C ALA A 186 10.75 -2.20 -6.79
N LYS A 187 10.58 -2.19 -8.11
CA LYS A 187 11.66 -1.87 -9.08
C LYS A 187 12.18 -0.45 -8.89
N ALA A 188 11.26 0.52 -8.74
CA ALA A 188 11.63 1.91 -8.53
C ALA A 188 12.46 2.12 -7.25
N MET A 189 12.04 1.49 -6.16
CA MET A 189 12.73 1.60 -4.87
C MET A 189 14.02 0.78 -4.80
N GLY A 190 14.08 -0.38 -5.44
CA GLY A 190 15.32 -1.18 -5.56
C GLY A 190 16.43 -0.42 -6.27
N ALA A 191 16.06 0.30 -7.35
CA ALA A 191 16.98 1.10 -8.16
C ALA A 191 17.25 2.52 -7.62
N ALA A 192 16.51 3.02 -6.61
CA ALA A 192 16.66 4.40 -6.14
C ALA A 192 17.97 4.60 -5.36
N SER A 193 18.86 5.50 -5.78
CA SER A 193 20.16 5.74 -5.16
C SER A 193 20.14 5.84 -3.63
N THR A 194 21.24 5.42 -3.00
CA THR A 194 21.50 5.68 -1.59
C THR A 194 21.69 7.19 -1.36
N GLU A 195 21.53 7.64 -0.11
CA GLU A 195 21.69 9.05 0.26
C GLU A 195 23.09 9.61 -0.08
N ASP A 196 24.09 8.73 -0.17
CA ASP A 196 25.46 9.05 -0.56
C ASP A 196 25.68 9.16 -2.10
N GLY A 197 24.61 9.01 -2.90
CA GLY A 197 24.68 9.11 -4.36
C GLY A 197 25.29 7.89 -5.07
N ARG A 198 25.59 6.80 -4.35
CA ARG A 198 26.18 5.59 -4.95
C ARG A 198 25.21 4.91 -5.94
N ILE A 199 25.75 4.58 -7.11
CA ILE A 199 25.08 3.71 -8.09
C ILE A 199 25.16 2.26 -7.60
N ARG A 200 24.02 1.57 -7.55
CA ARG A 200 23.96 0.16 -7.16
C ARG A 200 24.28 -0.75 -8.33
N SER A 201 24.90 -1.89 -8.04
CA SER A 201 25.06 -2.97 -9.01
C SER A 201 23.71 -3.63 -9.33
N ASP A 202 23.62 -4.30 -10.47
CA ASP A 202 22.39 -5.00 -10.90
C ASP A 202 21.95 -6.05 -9.87
N LEU A 203 22.91 -6.78 -9.28
CA LEU A 203 22.66 -7.78 -8.24
C LEU A 203 22.03 -7.15 -6.97
N GLU A 204 22.49 -5.96 -6.57
CA GLU A 204 21.90 -5.24 -5.44
C GLU A 204 20.50 -4.73 -5.76
N ILE A 205 20.26 -4.29 -6.99
CA ILE A 205 18.93 -3.83 -7.43
C ILE A 205 17.95 -5.00 -7.40
N GLU A 206 18.33 -6.15 -7.96
CA GLU A 206 17.52 -7.36 -8.00
C GLU A 206 17.12 -7.82 -6.59
N ALA A 207 18.10 -7.99 -5.70
CA ALA A 207 17.84 -8.41 -4.32
C ALA A 207 16.94 -7.43 -3.54
N ARG A 208 17.09 -6.11 -3.79
CA ARG A 208 16.23 -5.09 -3.15
C ARG A 208 14.83 -5.07 -3.74
N THR A 209 14.70 -5.25 -5.05
CA THR A 209 13.39 -5.33 -5.72
C THR A 209 12.62 -6.56 -5.25
N GLU A 210 13.30 -7.70 -5.11
CA GLU A 210 12.67 -8.91 -4.57
C GLU A 210 12.19 -8.69 -3.13
N LYS A 211 13.06 -8.16 -2.26
CA LYS A 211 12.67 -7.83 -0.88
C LYS A 211 11.50 -6.84 -0.83
N ALA A 212 11.49 -5.82 -1.68
CA ALA A 212 10.42 -4.84 -1.75
C ALA A 212 9.09 -5.43 -2.27
N LEU A 213 9.15 -6.41 -3.19
CA LEU A 213 7.96 -7.14 -3.64
C LEU A 213 7.33 -7.94 -2.49
N TYR A 214 8.14 -8.71 -1.76
CA TYR A 214 7.68 -9.48 -0.60
C TYR A 214 7.10 -8.56 0.47
N ALA A 215 7.78 -7.46 0.78
CA ALA A 215 7.30 -6.46 1.73
C ALA A 215 5.97 -5.83 1.26
N GLY A 216 5.85 -5.49 -0.02
CA GLY A 216 4.63 -4.90 -0.58
C GLY A 216 3.42 -5.84 -0.47
N ILE A 217 3.58 -7.10 -0.88
CA ILE A 217 2.48 -8.09 -0.80
C ILE A 217 2.12 -8.38 0.66
N ALA A 218 3.13 -8.63 1.51
CA ALA A 218 2.91 -8.90 2.93
C ALA A 218 2.21 -7.72 3.63
N TYR A 219 2.58 -6.48 3.29
CA TYR A 219 1.99 -5.29 3.88
C TYR A 219 0.51 -5.15 3.52
N GLN A 220 0.13 -5.43 2.26
CA GLN A 220 -1.27 -5.39 1.83
C GLN A 220 -2.12 -6.45 2.54
N LEU A 221 -1.59 -7.67 2.71
CA LEU A 221 -2.26 -8.73 3.47
C LEU A 221 -2.41 -8.36 4.95
N ALA A 222 -1.35 -7.87 5.58
CA ALA A 222 -1.39 -7.42 6.96
C ALA A 222 -2.34 -6.22 7.14
N THR A 223 -2.42 -5.32 6.16
CA THR A 223 -3.36 -4.20 6.14
C THR A 223 -4.79 -4.73 6.15
N ALA A 224 -5.15 -5.58 5.19
CA ALA A 224 -6.49 -6.13 5.12
C ALA A 224 -6.86 -6.89 6.41
N ALA A 225 -5.95 -7.70 6.96
CA ALA A 225 -6.18 -8.41 8.22
C ALA A 225 -6.28 -7.49 9.45
N THR A 226 -5.65 -6.32 9.42
CA THR A 226 -5.73 -5.33 10.52
C THR A 226 -7.00 -4.49 10.46
N LEU A 227 -7.49 -4.23 9.25
CA LEU A 227 -8.68 -3.40 9.01
C LEU A 227 -9.98 -4.21 9.01
N THR A 228 -9.87 -5.54 9.04
CA THR A 228 -11.00 -6.47 9.04
C THR A 228 -10.80 -7.52 10.14
N ASP A 229 -11.64 -8.55 10.18
CA ASP A 229 -11.43 -9.72 11.05
C ASP A 229 -10.44 -10.74 10.47
N GLY A 230 -9.83 -10.45 9.32
CA GLY A 230 -8.89 -11.33 8.62
C GLY A 230 -9.55 -12.50 7.88
N SER A 231 -10.89 -12.56 7.81
CA SER A 231 -11.63 -13.65 7.15
C SER A 231 -11.92 -13.41 5.67
N LEU A 232 -11.54 -12.24 5.14
CA LEU A 232 -11.86 -11.86 3.77
C LEU A 232 -11.26 -12.82 2.75
N ARG A 233 -12.09 -13.20 1.77
CA ARG A 233 -11.66 -14.08 0.66
C ARG A 233 -10.88 -13.29 -0.38
N ASN A 234 -9.82 -13.92 -0.89
CA ASN A 234 -9.02 -13.41 -2.00
C ASN A 234 -9.56 -13.94 -3.34
N PHE A 235 -9.86 -13.03 -4.27
CA PHE A 235 -10.18 -13.33 -5.67
C PHE A 235 -9.04 -12.91 -6.57
N VAL A 236 -8.46 -13.87 -7.27
CA VAL A 236 -7.34 -13.65 -8.19
C VAL A 236 -7.87 -13.42 -9.60
N ILE A 237 -7.41 -12.34 -10.22
CA ILE A 237 -7.62 -12.05 -11.64
C ILE A 237 -6.25 -12.13 -12.33
N LYS A 238 -6.09 -13.05 -13.27
CA LYS A 238 -4.87 -13.27 -14.06
C LYS A 238 -5.19 -13.31 -15.55
#